data_AF-A0A3M8GHE8-F1
#
_entry.id   AF-A0A3M8GHE8-F1
#
_cell.length_a   1.000
_cell.length_b   1.000
_cell.length_c   1.000
_cell.angle_alpha   90.00
_cell.angle_beta   90.00
_cell.angle_gamma   90.00
#
_symmetry.space_group_name_H-M   'P 1'
#
loop_
_entity.id
_entity.type
_entity.pdbx_description
1 polymer ?
#
loop_
_entity_poly.entity_id
_entity_poly.type
_entity_poly.pdbx_seq_one_letter_code
_entity_poly.pdbx_strand_id
1 'polypeptide(L)'
;MNNQNTKYERAKKRVKQLKGFYDHLKVFLVINGLFYLFRSEWFQSLLFDGFPLEPYFFDWIHANFFIWLAILVVHGLVVFAPKLQFFKGWEERQIKKYMDEEMDERDKYK
;
A
#
# COMPACT_ATOMS: atom_id res chain seq x y z
N MET A 1 22.76 -2.37 26.00
CA MET A 1 22.47 -1.86 24.64
C MET A 1 21.65 -0.58 24.77
N ASN A 2 22.10 0.52 24.15
CA ASN A 2 21.71 1.89 24.48
C ASN A 2 20.26 2.22 24.02
N ASN A 3 19.37 2.54 24.97
CA ASN A 3 17.92 2.71 24.74
C ASN A 3 17.56 3.96 23.88
N GLN A 4 18.50 4.88 23.69
CA GLN A 4 18.35 6.08 22.85
C GLN A 4 18.46 5.77 21.35
N ASN A 5 19.31 4.79 20.97
CA ASN A 5 19.46 4.37 19.57
C ASN A 5 18.15 3.75 19.04
N THR A 6 17.41 3.05 19.88
CA THR A 6 16.17 2.36 19.46
C THR A 6 15.02 3.33 19.16
N LYS A 7 14.89 4.44 19.91
CA LYS A 7 13.86 5.46 19.67
C LYS A 7 14.13 6.25 18.38
N TYR A 8 15.38 6.69 18.19
CA TYR A 8 15.78 7.41 16.99
C TYR A 8 15.64 6.54 15.73
N GLU A 9 16.06 5.28 15.77
CA GLU A 9 15.91 4.36 14.64
C GLU A 9 14.46 4.06 14.30
N ARG A 10 13.59 3.89 15.31
CA ARG A 10 12.14 3.72 15.10
C ARG A 10 11.54 4.95 14.41
N ALA A 11 11.88 6.16 14.86
CA ALA A 11 11.43 7.40 14.24
C ALA A 11 11.95 7.52 12.80
N LYS A 12 13.24 7.23 12.55
CA LYS A 12 13.85 7.25 11.21
C LYS A 12 13.18 6.25 10.27
N LYS A 13 12.93 5.02 10.72
CA LYS A 13 12.20 4.00 9.95
C LYS A 13 10.78 4.45 9.61
N ARG A 14 10.11 5.09 10.58
CA ARG A 14 8.77 5.64 10.40
C ARG A 14 8.73 6.71 9.32
N VAL A 15 9.63 7.70 9.40
CA VAL A 15 9.75 8.77 8.39
C VAL A 15 10.04 8.19 7.00
N LYS A 16 10.92 7.18 6.90
CA LYS A 16 11.22 6.52 5.62
C LYS A 16 9.97 5.86 5.00
N GLN A 17 9.16 5.19 5.81
CA GLN A 17 7.90 4.56 5.36
C GLN A 17 6.88 5.61 4.90
N LEU A 18 6.70 6.69 5.68
CA LEU A 18 5.83 7.81 5.31
C LEU A 18 6.26 8.44 3.99
N LYS A 19 7.56 8.73 3.82
CA LYS A 19 8.09 9.29 2.57
C LYS A 19 7.76 8.40 1.38
N GLY A 20 7.98 7.10 1.50
CA GLY A 20 7.64 6.12 0.46
C GLY A 20 6.15 6.15 0.09
N PHE A 21 5.25 6.20 1.08
CA PHE A 21 3.81 6.33 0.81
C PHE A 21 3.46 7.63 0.08
N TYR A 22 4.01 8.77 0.52
CA TYR A 22 3.75 10.05 -0.13
C TYR A 22 4.23 10.08 -1.58
N ASP A 23 5.33 9.41 -1.90
CA ASP A 23 5.81 9.32 -3.27
C ASP A 23 4.82 8.52 -4.15
N HIS A 24 4.26 7.40 -3.66
CA HIS A 24 3.20 6.67 -4.35
C HIS A 24 1.92 7.49 -4.52
N LEU A 25 1.51 8.22 -3.46
CA LEU A 25 0.33 9.08 -3.50
C LEU A 25 0.50 10.22 -4.51
N LYS A 26 1.68 10.85 -4.57
CA LYS A 26 1.99 11.90 -5.55
C LYS A 26 1.89 11.37 -6.98
N VAL A 27 2.52 10.24 -7.28
CA VAL A 27 2.48 9.64 -8.62
C VAL A 27 1.05 9.32 -9.02
N PHE A 28 0.27 8.74 -8.11
CA PHE A 28 -1.16 8.49 -8.33
C PHE A 28 -1.95 9.77 -8.64
N LEU A 29 -1.78 10.83 -7.85
CA LEU A 29 -2.49 12.09 -8.07
C LEU A 29 -2.09 12.77 -9.38
N VAL A 30 -0.80 12.76 -9.72
CA VAL A 30 -0.30 13.36 -10.96
C VAL A 30 -0.82 12.60 -12.18
N ILE A 31 -0.69 11.27 -12.21
CA ILE A 31 -1.12 10.46 -13.35
C ILE A 31 -2.63 10.53 -13.53
N ASN A 32 -3.41 10.36 -12.45
CA ASN A 32 -4.87 10.41 -12.55
C ASN A 32 -5.38 11.83 -12.83
N GLY A 33 -4.72 12.85 -12.28
CA GLY A 33 -4.99 14.24 -12.61
C GLY A 33 -4.77 14.52 -14.10
N LEU A 34 -3.66 14.03 -14.67
CA LEU A 34 -3.40 14.11 -16.10
C LEU A 34 -4.49 13.39 -16.91
N PHE A 35 -4.85 12.15 -16.57
CA PHE A 35 -5.92 11.43 -17.27
C PHE A 35 -7.28 12.15 -17.22
N TYR A 36 -7.63 12.75 -16.08
CA TYR A 36 -8.86 13.53 -15.96
C TYR A 36 -8.80 14.84 -16.77
N LEU A 37 -7.63 15.47 -16.83
CA LEU A 37 -7.40 16.64 -17.69
C LEU A 37 -7.49 16.27 -19.18
N PHE A 38 -6.93 15.13 -19.61
CA PHE A 38 -7.08 14.63 -20.98
C PHE A 38 -8.52 14.31 -21.36
N ARG A 39 -9.35 13.90 -20.39
CA ARG A 39 -10.79 13.73 -20.59
C ARG A 39 -11.54 15.05 -20.71
N SER A 40 -11.01 16.14 -20.16
CA SER A 40 -11.66 17.45 -20.21
C SER A 40 -11.80 17.94 -21.64
N GLU A 41 -12.98 18.47 -21.97
CA GLU A 41 -13.32 19.12 -23.23
C GLU A 41 -12.25 20.15 -23.67
N TRP A 42 -11.62 20.82 -22.70
CA TRP A 42 -10.53 21.78 -22.92
C TRP A 42 -9.30 21.18 -23.59
N PHE A 43 -8.96 19.92 -23.26
CA PHE A 43 -7.80 19.24 -23.82
C PHE A 43 -8.16 18.54 -25.13
N GLN A 44 -9.40 18.04 -25.25
CA GLN A 44 -9.91 17.49 -26.51
C GLN A 44 -9.94 18.56 -27.62
N SER A 45 -10.31 19.80 -27.29
CA SER A 45 -10.24 20.94 -28.23
C SER A 45 -8.80 21.29 -28.67
N LEU A 46 -7.77 20.82 -27.96
CA LEU A 46 -6.36 21.07 -28.25
C LEU A 46 -5.70 19.89 -28.99
N LEU A 47 -6.34 18.72 -28.98
CA LEU A 47 -5.88 17.51 -29.66
C LEU A 47 -6.40 17.49 -31.10
N PHE A 48 -5.56 17.06 -32.04
CA PHE A 48 -5.91 16.96 -33.45
C PHE A 48 -7.12 16.04 -33.67
N ASP A 49 -7.98 16.41 -34.63
CA ASP A 49 -9.05 15.55 -35.17
C ASP A 49 -8.45 14.18 -35.52
N GLY A 50 -8.75 13.16 -34.72
CA GLY A 50 -8.27 11.79 -34.94
C GLY A 50 -7.69 11.06 -33.74
N PHE A 51 -7.72 11.62 -32.51
CA PHE A 51 -7.42 10.81 -31.32
C PHE A 51 -8.60 9.88 -31.04
N PRO A 52 -8.50 8.55 -31.26
CA PRO A 52 -9.62 7.65 -31.04
C PRO A 52 -9.69 7.37 -29.54
N LEU A 53 -10.35 8.26 -28.80
CA LEU A 53 -10.76 8.02 -27.43
C LEU A 53 -11.92 7.02 -27.43
N GLU A 54 -11.63 5.78 -27.80
CA GLU A 54 -12.64 4.73 -27.79
C GLU A 54 -13.16 4.53 -26.36
N PRO A 55 -14.46 4.22 -26.18
CA PRO A 55 -15.04 3.99 -24.85
C PRO A 55 -14.24 3.00 -24.00
N TYR A 56 -13.67 1.96 -24.63
CA TYR A 56 -12.82 0.97 -23.97
C TYR A 56 -11.56 1.54 -23.30
N PHE A 57 -10.99 2.62 -23.84
CA PHE A 57 -9.83 3.28 -23.26
C PHE A 57 -10.17 3.91 -21.90
N PHE A 58 -11.35 4.53 -21.78
CA PHE A 58 -11.80 5.10 -20.52
C PHE A 58 -12.15 4.02 -19.49
N ASP A 59 -12.77 2.92 -19.92
CA ASP A 59 -13.05 1.78 -19.03
C ASP A 59 -11.76 1.18 -18.47
N TRP A 60 -10.73 1.05 -19.31
CA TRP A 60 -9.40 0.61 -18.88
C TRP A 60 -8.73 1.57 -17.88
N ILE A 61 -8.86 2.89 -18.10
CA ILE A 61 -8.37 3.90 -17.14
C ILE A 61 -9.12 3.79 -15.82
N HIS A 62 -10.45 3.65 -15.84
CA HIS A 62 -11.27 3.51 -14.64
C HIS A 62 -10.88 2.24 -13.85
N ALA A 63 -10.70 1.11 -14.52
CA ALA A 63 -10.25 -0.13 -13.88
C ALA A 63 -8.87 0.05 -13.21
N ASN A 64 -7.91 0.68 -13.92
CA ASN A 64 -6.60 0.98 -13.35
C ASN A 64 -6.71 1.91 -12.14
N PHE A 65 -7.52 2.97 -12.22
CA PHE A 65 -7.75 3.88 -11.11
C PHE A 65 -8.20 3.12 -9.85
N PHE A 66 -9.18 2.23 -9.96
CA PHE A 66 -9.67 1.45 -8.82
C PHE A 66 -8.63 0.48 -8.26
N ILE A 67 -7.84 -0.19 -9.11
CA ILE A 67 -6.76 -1.08 -8.66
C ILE A 67 -5.70 -0.31 -7.89
N TRP A 68 -5.23 0.82 -8.45
CA TRP A 68 -4.23 1.66 -7.81
C TRP A 68 -4.76 2.32 -6.53
N LEU A 69 -6.04 2.70 -6.51
CA LEU A 69 -6.71 3.21 -5.32
C LEU A 69 -6.74 2.14 -4.22
N ALA A 70 -7.07 0.89 -4.55
CA ALA A 70 -7.06 -0.21 -3.59
C ALA A 70 -5.65 -0.46 -3.03
N ILE A 71 -4.62 -0.45 -3.88
CA ILE A 71 -3.21 -0.58 -3.47
C ILE A 71 -2.81 0.57 -2.53
N LEU A 72 -3.19 1.81 -2.85
CA LEU A 72 -2.91 2.96 -1.99
C LEU A 72 -3.62 2.89 -0.65
N VAL A 73 -4.87 2.45 -0.63
CA VAL A 73 -5.62 2.24 0.62
C VAL A 73 -4.93 1.20 1.49
N VAL A 74 -4.56 0.05 0.92
CA VAL A 74 -3.84 -1.00 1.66
C VAL A 74 -2.48 -0.51 2.15
N HIS A 75 -1.70 0.17 1.30
CA HIS A 75 -0.40 0.72 1.69
C HIS A 75 -0.55 1.79 2.79
N GLY A 76 -1.57 2.63 2.67
CA GLY A 76 -1.94 3.63 3.67
C GLY A 76 -2.33 2.98 5.00
N LEU A 77 -3.09 1.90 4.99
CA LEU A 77 -3.39 1.14 6.20
C LEU A 77 -2.12 0.55 6.82
N VAL A 78 -1.24 -0.06 6.03
CA VAL A 78 0.03 -0.62 6.52
C VAL A 78 0.95 0.47 7.11
N VAL A 79 1.05 1.61 6.44
CA VAL A 79 1.91 2.72 6.89
C VAL A 79 1.25 3.45 8.05
N PHE A 80 -0.03 3.78 8.04
CA PHE A 80 -0.66 4.63 9.07
C PHE A 80 -1.31 3.87 10.22
N ALA A 81 -1.42 2.53 10.19
CA ALA A 81 -1.94 1.76 11.32
C ALA A 81 -0.81 1.35 12.28
N PRO A 82 -0.51 2.13 13.34
CA PRO A 82 0.34 1.65 14.45
C PRO A 82 -0.30 0.44 15.17
N LYS A 83 -1.63 0.25 15.04
CA LYS A 83 -2.42 -0.80 15.70
C LYS A 83 -2.32 -2.21 15.08
N LEU A 84 -1.54 -2.42 14.02
CA LEU A 84 -1.17 -3.78 13.60
C LEU A 84 -0.34 -4.53 14.67
N GLN A 85 0.02 -3.89 15.79
CA GLN A 85 0.45 -4.58 17.00
C GLN A 85 -0.55 -5.65 17.50
N PHE A 86 -1.85 -5.48 17.30
CA PHE A 86 -2.82 -6.54 17.61
C PHE A 86 -2.60 -7.77 16.74
N PHE A 87 -2.27 -7.54 15.45
CA PHE A 87 -1.92 -8.60 14.51
C PHE A 87 -0.61 -9.28 14.90
N LYS A 88 0.40 -8.51 15.32
CA LYS A 88 1.63 -9.08 15.89
C LYS A 88 1.39 -9.94 17.11
N GLY A 89 0.53 -9.49 18.04
CA GLY A 89 0.19 -10.28 19.22
C GLY A 89 -0.61 -11.54 18.86
N TRP A 90 -1.44 -11.50 17.82
CA TRP A 90 -2.12 -12.68 17.29
C TRP A 90 -1.13 -13.65 16.61
N GLU A 91 -0.22 -13.14 15.81
CA GLU A 91 0.85 -13.89 15.12
C GLU A 91 1.78 -14.58 16.13
N GLU A 92 2.25 -13.86 17.16
CA GLU A 92 3.05 -14.44 18.26
C GLU A 92 2.32 -15.56 18.99
N ARG A 93 1.00 -15.41 19.21
CA ARG A 93 0.18 -16.48 19.83
C ARG A 93 0.07 -17.70 18.93
N GLN A 94 -0.10 -17.53 17.62
CA GLN A 94 -0.17 -18.67 16.70
C GLN A 94 1.18 -19.38 16.61
N ILE A 95 2.28 -18.64 16.47
CA ILE A 95 3.63 -19.22 16.44
C ILE A 95 3.90 -20.02 17.71
N LYS A 96 3.55 -19.47 18.89
CA LYS A 96 3.69 -20.18 20.16
C LYS A 96 2.87 -21.46 20.20
N LYS A 97 1.61 -21.42 19.74
CA LYS A 97 0.74 -22.59 19.66
C LYS A 97 1.36 -23.71 18.82
N TYR A 98 1.88 -23.40 17.63
CA TYR A 98 2.52 -24.42 16.78
C TYR A 98 3.82 -24.97 17.37
N MET A 99 4.63 -24.15 18.05
CA MET A 99 5.82 -24.65 18.75
C MET A 99 5.46 -25.58 19.92
N ASP A 100 4.42 -25.24 20.69
CA ASP A 100 3.94 -26.06 21.79
C ASP A 100 3.38 -27.40 21.26
N GLU A 101 2.62 -27.40 20.16
CA GLU A 101 2.15 -28.62 19.47
C GLU A 101 3.32 -29.50 18.97
N GLU A 102 4.35 -28.91 18.36
CA GLU A 102 5.56 -29.66 17.92
C GLU A 102 6.39 -30.22 19.09
N MET A 103 6.38 -29.56 20.25
CA MET A 103 7.05 -30.05 21.46
C MET A 103 6.30 -31.25 22.04
N ASP A 104 4.97 -31.15 22.18
CA ASP A 104 4.11 -32.24 22.66
C ASP A 104 4.18 -33.47 21.74
N GLU A 105 4.19 -33.29 20.42
CA GLU A 105 4.36 -34.40 19.48
C GLU A 105 5.72 -35.09 19.64
N ARG A 106 6.82 -34.33 19.79
CA ARG A 106 8.15 -34.92 19.96
C ARG A 106 8.30 -35.70 21.27
N ASP A 107 7.70 -35.25 22.36
CA ASP A 107 7.78 -35.93 23.64
C ASP A 107 6.86 -37.16 23.72
N LYS A 108 5.84 -37.26 22.85
CA LYS A 108 4.99 -38.46 22.72
C LYS A 108 5.72 -39.68 22.09
N TYR A 109 6.78 -39.45 21.33
CA TYR A 109 7.56 -40.49 20.65
C TYR A 109 8.93 -40.76 21.29
N LYS A 110 9.20 -40.19 22.48
CA LYS A 110 10.34 -40.54 23.33
C LYS A 110 9.90 -41.52 24.42
#